data_AF-A0A330GWS9-F1
#
_entry.id   AF-A0A330GWS9-F1
#
_cell.length_a   1.000
_cell.length_b   1.000
_cell.length_c   1.000
_cell.angle_alpha   90.00
_cell.angle_beta   90.00
_cell.angle_gamma   90.00
#
_symmetry.space_group_name_H-M   'P 1'
#
loop_
_entity.id
_entity.type
_entity.pdbx_description
1 polymer ?
#
loop_
_entity_poly.entity_id
_entity_poly.type
_entity_poly.pdbx_seq_one_letter_code
_entity_poly.pdbx_strand_id
1 'polypeptide(L)'
;MPDAEIKANAQQFRNGLGGKLTANLLTVIGSSSAKLDDAYSRLTTLQAWRSFVLEEKISAGALGFFSEAQNDGLTSSVLISVGMWRPAMKSLRSLIENTIQSLFFMDHPVEYRQWDQGKYRPTFKELFDYFAEHPEICNLPESLKSPATLRSHYSHLSNVVHSSAREFRMTNEIEKSNLWKTSADGVGKWAATQKNVLRDVNLLMLPLFHERLQGAANKGLREALSLAIPASKDALIKSAFSVKVIR
;
A
#
# COMPACT_ATOMS: atom_id res chain seq x y z
N MET A 1 -35.26 -5.21 23.15
CA MET A 1 -34.11 -6.10 23.43
C MET A 1 -33.81 -6.91 22.19
N PRO A 2 -32.54 -7.23 21.85
CA PRO A 2 -32.26 -8.10 20.71
C PRO A 2 -32.90 -9.47 20.94
N ASP A 3 -33.54 -10.01 19.90
CA ASP A 3 -34.13 -11.33 19.85
C ASP A 3 -33.15 -12.41 20.36
N ALA A 4 -33.67 -13.42 21.07
CA ALA A 4 -32.87 -14.55 21.56
C ALA A 4 -32.16 -15.28 20.41
N GLU A 5 -32.80 -15.36 19.24
CA GLU A 5 -32.22 -15.93 18.03
C GLU A 5 -31.00 -15.14 17.54
N ILE A 6 -31.10 -13.80 17.51
CA ILE A 6 -29.99 -12.92 17.10
C ILE A 6 -28.78 -13.12 18.02
N LYS A 7 -29.01 -13.23 19.34
CA LYS A 7 -27.93 -13.46 20.31
C LYS A 7 -27.28 -14.83 20.12
N ALA A 8 -28.07 -15.87 19.89
CA ALA A 8 -27.56 -17.22 19.63
C ALA A 8 -26.70 -17.26 18.36
N ASN A 9 -27.17 -16.68 17.26
CA ASN A 9 -26.44 -16.60 16.00
C ASN A 9 -25.12 -15.81 16.14
N ALA A 10 -25.15 -14.67 16.84
CA ALA A 10 -23.94 -13.89 17.10
C ALA A 10 -22.92 -14.65 17.95
N GLN A 11 -23.38 -15.39 18.96
CA GLN A 11 -22.51 -16.19 19.82
C GLN A 11 -21.89 -17.37 19.05
N GLN A 12 -22.68 -18.07 18.22
CA GLN A 12 -22.18 -19.12 17.34
C GLN A 12 -21.10 -18.61 16.39
N PHE A 13 -21.33 -17.45 15.76
CA PHE A 13 -20.34 -16.82 14.88
C PHE A 13 -19.03 -16.51 15.62
N ARG A 14 -19.11 -15.87 16.80
CA ARG A 14 -17.93 -15.50 17.60
C ARG A 14 -17.14 -16.72 18.05
N ASN A 15 -17.83 -17.75 18.53
CA ASN A 15 -17.19 -19.00 18.99
C ASN A 15 -16.45 -19.72 17.85
N GLY A 16 -17.00 -19.68 16.63
CA GLY A 16 -16.38 -20.29 15.45
C GLY A 16 -15.26 -19.45 14.80
N LEU A 17 -15.12 -18.17 15.15
CA LEU A 17 -14.23 -17.24 14.46
C LEU A 17 -12.76 -17.59 14.65
N GLY A 18 -12.33 -17.83 15.89
CA GLY A 18 -10.93 -18.13 16.22
C GLY A 18 -10.42 -19.37 15.50
N GLY A 19 -11.17 -20.48 15.56
CA GLY A 19 -10.80 -21.72 14.87
C GLY A 19 -10.71 -21.55 13.35
N LYS A 20 -11.61 -20.79 12.73
CA LYS A 20 -11.56 -20.48 11.29
C LYS A 20 -10.35 -19.62 10.92
N LEU A 21 -10.02 -18.60 11.71
CA LEU A 21 -8.84 -17.76 11.48
C LEU A 21 -7.56 -18.60 11.50
N THR A 22 -7.38 -19.45 12.51
CA THR A 22 -6.21 -20.33 12.63
C THR A 22 -6.12 -21.31 11.46
N ALA A 23 -7.23 -21.98 11.12
CA ALA A 23 -7.25 -22.93 10.00
C ALA A 23 -6.92 -22.26 8.66
N ASN A 24 -7.46 -21.06 8.41
CA ASN A 24 -7.17 -20.29 7.21
C ASN A 24 -5.71 -19.85 7.17
N LEU A 25 -5.16 -19.37 8.28
CA LEU A 25 -3.76 -18.97 8.38
C LEU A 25 -2.83 -20.13 8.00
N LEU A 26 -3.04 -21.31 8.59
CA LEU A 26 -2.26 -22.50 8.29
C LEU A 26 -2.39 -22.90 6.81
N THR A 27 -3.58 -22.80 6.24
CA THR A 27 -3.84 -23.11 4.82
C THR A 27 -3.09 -22.16 3.89
N VAL A 28 -3.13 -20.86 4.17
CA VAL A 28 -2.48 -19.84 3.34
C VAL A 28 -0.95 -19.93 3.49
N ILE A 29 -0.43 -20.07 4.72
CA ILE A 29 1.01 -20.25 4.95
C ILE A 29 1.51 -21.51 4.23
N GLY A 30 0.81 -22.64 4.39
CA GLY A 30 1.20 -23.92 3.78
C GLY A 30 1.25 -23.91 2.26
N SER A 31 0.53 -22.99 1.59
CA SER A 31 0.48 -22.89 0.14
C SER A 31 1.18 -21.67 -0.45
N SER A 32 1.51 -20.66 0.36
CA SER A 32 1.95 -19.34 -0.13
C SER A 32 2.96 -18.62 0.78
N SER A 33 3.62 -19.30 1.72
CA SER A 33 4.62 -18.70 2.65
C SER A 33 5.63 -17.78 1.95
N ALA A 34 6.32 -18.27 0.91
CA ALA A 34 7.32 -17.48 0.19
C ALA A 34 6.76 -16.16 -0.39
N LYS A 35 5.49 -16.16 -0.85
CA LYS A 35 4.85 -14.93 -1.35
C LYS A 35 4.57 -13.93 -0.23
N LEU A 36 4.24 -14.43 0.96
CA LEU A 36 4.02 -13.61 2.15
C LEU A 36 5.35 -13.03 2.67
N ASP A 37 6.40 -13.83 2.71
CA ASP A 37 7.75 -13.41 3.14
C ASP A 37 8.32 -12.34 2.21
N ASP A 38 8.17 -12.53 0.89
CA ASP A 38 8.51 -11.56 -0.14
C ASP A 38 7.72 -10.26 0.02
N ALA A 39 6.42 -10.38 0.31
CA ALA A 39 5.54 -9.23 0.51
C ALA A 39 5.93 -8.45 1.77
N TYR A 40 6.23 -9.13 2.86
CA TYR A 40 6.70 -8.53 4.11
C TYR A 40 8.05 -7.83 3.92
N SER A 41 9.00 -8.48 3.23
CA SER A 41 10.30 -7.90 2.88
C SER A 41 10.14 -6.57 2.14
N ARG A 42 9.23 -6.48 1.17
CA ARG A 42 8.95 -5.23 0.45
C ARG A 42 8.40 -4.11 1.35
N LEU A 43 7.63 -4.42 2.39
CA LEU A 43 7.10 -3.41 3.31
C LEU A 43 8.20 -2.72 4.11
N THR A 44 9.35 -3.36 4.29
CA THR A 44 10.51 -2.73 4.96
C THR A 44 10.99 -1.47 4.23
N THR A 45 10.71 -1.33 2.92
CA THR A 45 11.02 -0.11 2.17
C THR A 45 10.30 1.12 2.71
N LEU A 46 9.04 0.97 3.16
CA LEU A 46 8.31 2.06 3.78
C LEU A 46 8.94 2.43 5.12
N GLN A 47 9.38 1.44 5.92
CA GLN A 47 10.08 1.72 7.18
C GLN A 47 11.41 2.45 6.94
N ALA A 48 12.16 2.03 5.92
CA ALA A 48 13.40 2.68 5.56
C ALA A 48 13.18 4.15 5.15
N TRP A 49 12.17 4.42 4.31
CA TRP A 49 11.83 5.81 3.95
C TRP A 49 11.51 6.67 5.16
N ARG A 50 10.69 6.14 6.08
CA ARG A 50 10.32 6.83 7.30
C ARG A 50 11.55 7.19 8.14
N SER A 51 12.34 6.19 8.52
CA SER A 51 13.45 6.37 9.47
C SER A 51 14.65 7.10 8.91
N PHE A 52 14.95 6.97 7.61
CA PHE A 52 16.14 7.58 7.01
C PHE A 52 15.89 8.94 6.36
N VAL A 53 14.63 9.31 6.11
CA VAL A 53 14.30 10.53 5.35
C VAL A 53 13.14 11.28 5.99
N LEU A 54 11.96 10.66 6.11
CA LEU A 54 10.74 11.43 6.38
C LEU A 54 10.69 11.99 7.80
N GLU A 55 11.13 11.23 8.81
CA GLU A 55 11.13 11.68 10.21
C GLU A 55 11.92 12.99 10.42
N GLU A 56 12.94 13.23 9.61
CA GLU A 56 13.75 14.46 9.66
C GLU A 56 13.24 15.57 8.73
N LYS A 57 12.35 15.24 7.78
CA LYS A 57 12.03 16.12 6.64
C LYS A 57 10.66 16.73 6.68
N ILE A 58 9.67 16.00 7.19
CA ILE A 58 8.27 16.38 7.05
C ILE A 58 7.67 16.68 8.42
N SER A 59 6.63 17.50 8.44
CA SER A 59 5.94 17.83 9.69
C SER A 59 5.32 16.57 10.32
N ALA A 60 5.16 16.57 11.65
CA ALA A 60 4.53 15.45 12.37
C ALA A 60 3.14 15.09 11.83
N GLY A 61 2.38 16.09 11.38
CA GLY A 61 1.08 15.89 10.75
C GLY A 61 1.15 15.13 9.41
N ALA A 62 2.03 15.57 8.51
CA ALA A 62 2.28 14.88 7.25
C ALA A 62 2.86 13.47 7.48
N LEU A 63 3.74 13.31 8.47
CA LEU A 63 4.29 12.01 8.88
C LEU A 63 3.24 11.05 9.45
N GLY A 64 2.20 11.59 10.09
CA GLY A 64 1.05 10.81 10.56
C GLY A 64 0.41 10.02 9.43
N PHE A 65 0.15 10.66 8.28
CA PHE A 65 -0.36 9.97 7.09
C PHE A 65 0.60 8.87 6.61
N PHE A 66 1.91 9.11 6.56
CA PHE A 66 2.84 8.07 6.14
C PHE A 66 2.86 6.88 7.11
N SER A 67 2.75 7.14 8.41
CA SER A 67 2.65 6.10 9.44
C SER A 67 1.38 5.25 9.25
N GLU A 68 0.26 5.88 8.88
CA GLU A 68 -0.95 5.14 8.50
C GLU A 68 -0.76 4.34 7.20
N ALA A 69 -0.03 4.86 6.21
CA ALA A 69 0.29 4.10 5.01
C ALA A 69 1.09 2.82 5.31
N GLN A 70 2.02 2.88 6.28
CA GLN A 70 2.75 1.71 6.77
C GLN A 70 1.81 0.71 7.46
N ASN A 71 0.94 1.19 8.34
CA ASN A 71 -0.07 0.37 9.02
C ASN A 71 -0.99 -0.31 8.02
N ASP A 72 -1.41 0.39 6.97
CA ASP A 72 -2.25 -0.14 5.89
C ASP A 72 -1.54 -1.25 5.11
N GLY A 73 -0.25 -1.09 4.81
CA GLY A 73 0.56 -2.13 4.18
C GLY A 73 0.65 -3.41 5.02
N LEU A 74 0.92 -3.26 6.32
CA LEU A 74 0.96 -4.37 7.28
C LEU A 74 -0.42 -5.03 7.43
N THR A 75 -1.46 -4.21 7.61
CA THR A 75 -2.85 -4.66 7.74
C THR A 75 -3.26 -5.46 6.51
N SER A 76 -2.90 -5.01 5.31
CA SER A 76 -3.14 -5.77 4.10
C SER A 76 -2.49 -7.16 4.14
N SER A 77 -1.24 -7.27 4.59
CA SER A 77 -0.52 -8.55 4.67
C SER A 77 -1.11 -9.49 5.73
N VAL A 78 -1.56 -8.95 6.86
CA VAL A 78 -2.25 -9.74 7.90
C VAL A 78 -3.58 -10.27 7.38
N LEU A 79 -4.39 -9.41 6.75
CA LEU A 79 -5.71 -9.78 6.25
C LEU A 79 -5.63 -10.85 5.15
N ILE A 80 -4.69 -10.74 4.21
CA ILE A 80 -4.54 -11.77 3.17
C ILE A 80 -4.05 -13.10 3.77
N SER A 81 -3.24 -13.07 4.82
CA SER A 81 -2.72 -14.28 5.48
C SER A 81 -3.83 -15.16 6.07
N VAL A 82 -4.99 -14.58 6.37
CA VAL A 82 -6.19 -15.33 6.81
C VAL A 82 -7.25 -15.46 5.71
N GLY A 83 -6.93 -15.11 4.47
CA GLY A 83 -7.82 -15.19 3.32
C GLY A 83 -8.83 -14.05 3.20
N MET A 84 -8.70 -12.96 3.97
CA MET A 84 -9.57 -11.77 3.84
C MET A 84 -9.13 -10.91 2.66
N TRP A 85 -9.28 -11.45 1.46
CA TRP A 85 -8.76 -10.85 0.22
C TRP A 85 -9.28 -9.43 -0.03
N ARG A 86 -10.58 -9.20 0.02
CA ARG A 86 -11.13 -7.87 -0.26
C ARG A 86 -10.72 -6.84 0.79
N PRO A 87 -10.83 -7.10 2.12
CA PRO A 87 -10.27 -6.23 3.13
C PRO A 87 -8.78 -5.92 2.90
N ALA A 88 -7.97 -6.90 2.53
CA ALA A 88 -6.56 -6.67 2.21
C ALA A 88 -6.38 -5.68 1.05
N MET A 89 -7.15 -5.82 -0.03
CA MET A 89 -7.12 -4.89 -1.17
C MET A 89 -7.58 -3.48 -0.79
N LYS A 90 -8.55 -3.34 0.14
CA LYS A 90 -8.94 -2.04 0.69
C LYS A 90 -7.79 -1.37 1.44
N SER A 91 -7.05 -2.13 2.25
CA SER A 91 -5.87 -1.60 2.95
C SER A 91 -4.76 -1.20 1.96
N LEU A 92 -4.51 -1.95 0.88
CA LEU A 92 -3.57 -1.49 -0.17
C LEU A 92 -4.00 -0.18 -0.84
N ARG A 93 -5.31 0.04 -1.03
CA ARG A 93 -5.82 1.32 -1.52
C ARG A 93 -5.48 2.44 -0.54
N SER A 94 -5.79 2.22 0.74
CA SER A 94 -5.54 3.18 1.81
C SER A 94 -4.04 3.52 1.95
N LEU A 95 -3.14 2.55 1.75
CA LEU A 95 -1.70 2.79 1.67
C LEU A 95 -1.35 3.84 0.60
N ILE A 96 -1.93 3.73 -0.60
CA ILE A 96 -1.70 4.73 -1.67
C ILE A 96 -2.23 6.09 -1.25
N GLU A 97 -3.45 6.14 -0.71
CA GLU A 97 -4.10 7.37 -0.27
C GLU A 97 -3.26 8.12 0.75
N ASN A 98 -2.87 7.41 1.81
CA ASN A 98 -2.08 7.94 2.92
C ASN A 98 -0.65 8.31 2.50
N THR A 99 -0.03 7.55 1.59
CA THR A 99 1.29 7.92 1.04
C THR A 99 1.20 9.25 0.29
N ILE A 100 0.24 9.39 -0.60
CA ILE A 100 0.08 10.58 -1.44
C ILE A 100 -0.30 11.79 -0.59
N GLN A 101 -1.19 11.63 0.39
CA GLN A 101 -1.56 12.70 1.33
C GLN A 101 -0.36 13.16 2.15
N SER A 102 0.48 12.23 2.62
CA SER A 102 1.71 12.56 3.35
C SER A 102 2.63 13.46 2.52
N LEU A 103 2.90 13.05 1.28
CA LEU A 103 3.77 13.79 0.37
C LEU A 103 3.15 15.13 -0.04
N PHE A 104 1.83 15.19 -0.27
CA PHE A 104 1.16 16.43 -0.63
C PHE A 104 1.22 17.46 0.51
N PHE A 105 0.87 17.04 1.73
CA PHE A 105 0.88 17.92 2.90
C PHE A 105 2.28 18.25 3.44
N MET A 106 3.31 17.54 2.99
CA MET A 106 4.71 17.97 3.18
C MET A 106 4.95 19.32 2.49
N ASP A 107 4.50 19.46 1.23
CA ASP A 107 4.68 20.68 0.44
C ASP A 107 3.60 21.76 0.75
N HIS A 108 2.47 21.32 1.31
CA HIS A 108 1.26 22.14 1.52
C HIS A 108 0.88 22.26 3.01
N PRO A 109 1.73 22.90 3.86
CA PRO A 109 1.48 22.98 5.29
C PRO A 109 0.28 23.87 5.66
N VAL A 110 -0.13 24.81 4.79
CA VAL A 110 -1.32 25.65 5.01
C VAL A 110 -2.58 24.82 4.82
N GLU A 111 -2.65 24.07 3.73
CA GLU A 111 -3.73 23.16 3.36
C GLU A 111 -3.87 22.04 4.39
N TYR A 112 -2.75 21.55 4.94
CA TYR A 112 -2.79 20.60 6.07
C TYR A 112 -3.53 21.19 7.27
N ARG A 113 -3.22 22.45 7.67
CA ARG A 113 -3.93 23.10 8.80
C ARG A 113 -5.42 23.29 8.50
N GLN A 114 -5.78 23.58 7.25
CA GLN A 114 -7.18 23.65 6.84
C GLN A 114 -7.85 22.27 6.85
N TRP A 115 -7.12 21.23 6.47
CA TRP A 115 -7.59 19.85 6.53
C TRP A 115 -7.84 19.42 7.98
N ASP A 116 -6.94 19.73 8.90
CA ASP A 116 -7.08 19.42 10.33
C ASP A 116 -8.34 20.09 10.92
N GLN A 117 -8.68 21.29 10.44
CA GLN A 117 -9.90 22.02 10.82
C GLN A 117 -11.17 21.56 10.09
N GLY A 118 -11.10 20.57 9.20
CA GLY A 118 -12.26 20.13 8.41
C GLY A 118 -12.63 21.04 7.23
N LYS A 119 -11.82 22.07 6.93
CA LYS A 119 -12.10 23.09 5.91
C LYS A 119 -11.57 22.75 4.52
N TYR A 120 -10.61 21.83 4.43
CA TYR A 120 -10.01 21.41 3.17
C TYR A 120 -9.98 19.89 3.05
N ARG A 121 -10.44 19.35 1.91
CA ARG A 121 -10.49 17.91 1.63
C ARG A 121 -10.11 17.69 0.17
N PRO A 122 -8.82 17.54 -0.16
CA PRO A 122 -8.41 17.34 -1.53
C PRO A 122 -8.94 16.00 -2.05
N THR A 123 -9.42 16.00 -3.28
CA THR A 123 -9.79 14.79 -4.00
C THR A 123 -8.53 14.05 -4.45
N PHE A 124 -8.62 12.74 -4.61
CA PHE A 124 -7.48 11.97 -5.14
C PHE A 124 -7.10 12.37 -6.57
N LYS A 125 -8.06 12.87 -7.36
CA LYS A 125 -7.76 13.41 -8.68
C LYS A 125 -6.76 14.57 -8.56
N GLU A 126 -7.07 15.57 -7.73
CA GLU A 126 -6.20 16.73 -7.48
C GLU A 126 -4.83 16.31 -6.97
N LEU A 127 -4.79 15.37 -6.00
CA LEU A 127 -3.52 14.88 -5.45
C LEU A 127 -2.64 14.21 -6.53
N PHE A 128 -3.22 13.39 -7.39
CA PHE A 128 -2.47 12.77 -8.48
C PHE A 128 -2.09 13.76 -9.59
N ASP A 129 -2.93 14.76 -9.88
CA ASP A 129 -2.62 15.81 -10.86
C ASP A 129 -1.43 16.64 -10.37
N TYR A 130 -1.41 16.99 -9.08
CA TYR A 130 -0.25 17.64 -8.44
C TYR A 130 1.06 16.89 -8.70
N PHE A 131 1.12 15.59 -8.40
CA PHE A 131 2.34 14.80 -8.62
C PHE A 131 2.68 14.56 -10.09
N ALA A 132 1.70 14.59 -10.99
CA ALA A 132 1.95 14.51 -12.42
C ALA A 132 2.65 15.78 -12.96
N GLU A 133 2.34 16.93 -12.38
CA GLU A 133 2.88 18.24 -12.76
C GLU A 133 4.10 18.67 -11.92
N HIS A 134 4.38 17.96 -10.83
CA HIS A 134 5.48 18.28 -9.91
C HIS A 134 6.84 18.40 -10.63
N PRO A 135 7.65 19.46 -10.38
CA PRO A 135 8.89 19.72 -11.11
C PRO A 135 9.89 18.56 -11.11
N GLU A 136 10.02 17.87 -9.98
CA GLU A 136 10.92 16.70 -9.82
C GLU A 136 10.43 15.44 -10.57
N ILE A 137 9.19 15.44 -11.06
CA ILE A 137 8.54 14.25 -11.64
C ILE A 137 8.18 14.46 -13.12
N CYS A 138 7.64 15.63 -13.47
CA CYS A 138 7.01 15.89 -14.77
C CYS A 138 7.99 15.77 -15.94
N ASN A 139 9.29 15.97 -15.71
CA ASN A 139 10.34 15.87 -16.73
C ASN A 139 11.07 14.52 -16.77
N LEU A 140 10.68 13.56 -15.93
CA LEU A 140 11.30 12.24 -15.90
C LEU A 140 10.96 11.39 -17.13
N PRO A 141 11.82 10.39 -17.47
CA PRO A 141 11.44 9.33 -18.40
C PRO A 141 10.17 8.62 -17.94
N GLU A 142 9.30 8.26 -18.88
CA GLU A 142 8.01 7.59 -18.57
C GLU A 142 8.19 6.30 -17.76
N SER A 143 9.31 5.60 -17.97
CA SER A 143 9.66 4.39 -17.21
C SER A 143 9.95 4.65 -15.72
N LEU A 144 10.18 5.90 -15.31
CA LEU A 144 10.39 6.32 -13.92
C LEU A 144 9.21 7.12 -13.35
N LYS A 145 8.31 7.63 -14.20
CA LYS A 145 7.06 8.28 -13.78
C LYS A 145 6.08 7.26 -13.23
N SER A 146 5.69 7.41 -11.97
CA SER A 146 4.69 6.57 -11.32
C SER A 146 3.32 7.20 -11.01
N PRO A 147 3.07 8.53 -11.07
CA PRO A 147 1.74 9.07 -10.76
C PRO A 147 0.61 8.45 -11.59
N ALA A 148 0.82 8.28 -12.90
CA ALA A 148 -0.16 7.67 -13.79
C ALA A 148 -0.40 6.18 -13.49
N THR A 149 0.65 5.42 -13.19
CA THR A 149 0.53 3.99 -12.85
C THR A 149 -0.09 3.80 -11.46
N LEU A 150 0.27 4.62 -10.47
CA LEU A 150 -0.38 4.64 -9.15
C LEU A 150 -1.85 5.01 -9.24
N ARG A 151 -2.22 5.99 -10.09
CA ARG A 151 -3.62 6.34 -10.35
C ARG A 151 -4.39 5.15 -10.94
N SER A 152 -3.77 4.39 -11.85
CA SER A 152 -4.34 3.15 -12.39
C SER A 152 -4.52 2.08 -11.31
N HIS A 153 -3.51 1.87 -10.46
CA HIS A 153 -3.60 0.97 -9.31
C HIS A 153 -4.71 1.38 -8.34
N TYR A 154 -4.79 2.66 -8.02
CA TYR A 154 -5.83 3.23 -7.18
C TYR A 154 -7.24 2.99 -7.74
N SER A 155 -7.43 3.22 -9.04
CA SER A 155 -8.70 2.97 -9.73
C SER A 155 -9.09 1.50 -9.68
N HIS A 156 -8.14 0.59 -9.99
CA HIS A 156 -8.36 -0.84 -9.88
C HIS A 156 -8.75 -1.27 -8.46
N LEU A 157 -8.02 -0.80 -7.45
CA LEU A 157 -8.31 -1.13 -6.05
C LEU A 157 -9.66 -0.56 -5.60
N SER A 158 -10.02 0.64 -6.05
CA SER A 158 -11.34 1.24 -5.79
C SER A 158 -12.47 0.38 -6.39
N ASN A 159 -12.29 -0.16 -7.59
CA ASN A 159 -13.24 -1.10 -8.19
C ASN A 159 -13.41 -2.38 -7.34
N VAL A 160 -12.33 -2.89 -6.75
CA VAL A 160 -12.38 -4.03 -5.80
C VAL A 160 -13.22 -3.68 -4.57
N VAL A 161 -13.05 -2.47 -4.01
CA VAL A 161 -13.81 -2.00 -2.84
C VAL A 161 -15.30 -1.93 -3.16
N HIS A 162 -15.65 -1.36 -4.33
CA HIS A 162 -17.03 -1.15 -4.75
C HIS A 162 -17.69 -2.40 -5.35
N SER A 163 -16.96 -3.51 -5.53
CA SER A 163 -17.47 -4.71 -6.22
C SER A 163 -18.02 -4.41 -7.61
N SER A 164 -17.45 -3.43 -8.30
CA SER A 164 -18.00 -2.90 -9.55
C SER A 164 -17.98 -3.92 -10.69
N ALA A 165 -17.27 -5.05 -10.54
CA ALA A 165 -17.27 -6.19 -11.46
C ALA A 165 -17.53 -7.52 -10.73
N ARG A 166 -18.07 -8.50 -11.47
CA ARG A 166 -18.42 -9.85 -10.95
C ARG A 166 -17.20 -10.58 -10.37
N GLU A 167 -16.04 -10.44 -11.02
CA GLU A 167 -14.76 -11.00 -10.56
C GLU A 167 -14.28 -10.51 -9.20
N PHE A 168 -14.77 -9.36 -8.74
CA PHE A 168 -14.44 -8.81 -7.43
C PHE A 168 -15.39 -9.27 -6.33
N ARG A 169 -16.51 -9.92 -6.67
CA ARG A 169 -17.47 -10.45 -5.68
C ARG A 169 -16.84 -11.61 -4.92
N MET A 170 -16.96 -11.60 -3.58
CA MET A 170 -16.45 -12.70 -2.75
C MET A 170 -17.38 -13.91 -2.72
N THR A 171 -18.61 -13.74 -3.23
CA THR A 171 -19.66 -14.74 -3.18
C THR A 171 -20.12 -15.09 -4.60
N ASN A 172 -20.00 -16.36 -4.95
CA ASN A 172 -20.53 -16.92 -6.20
C ASN A 172 -21.92 -17.55 -6.01
N GLU A 173 -22.32 -17.80 -4.76
CA GLU A 173 -23.59 -18.40 -4.36
C GLU A 173 -24.43 -17.36 -3.60
N ILE A 174 -25.72 -17.26 -3.91
CA ILE A 174 -26.61 -16.23 -3.33
C ILE A 174 -26.86 -16.47 -1.84
N GLU A 175 -26.66 -17.70 -1.35
CA GLU A 175 -27.18 -18.15 -0.04
C GLU A 175 -26.15 -18.22 1.09
N LYS A 176 -24.85 -18.04 0.82
CA LYS A 176 -23.79 -18.17 1.85
C LYS A 176 -22.85 -16.98 1.87
N SER A 177 -22.81 -16.25 2.97
CA SER A 177 -21.80 -15.23 3.22
C SER A 177 -20.40 -15.85 3.20
N ASN A 178 -19.58 -15.47 2.22
CA ASN A 178 -18.18 -15.88 2.17
C ASN A 178 -17.27 -14.75 2.63
N LEU A 179 -16.60 -14.95 3.77
CA LEU A 179 -15.63 -14.01 4.31
C LEU A 179 -14.19 -14.31 3.86
N TRP A 180 -13.93 -15.53 3.39
CA TRP A 180 -12.58 -16.08 3.26
C TRP A 180 -12.31 -16.59 1.85
N LYS A 181 -11.13 -16.25 1.33
CA LYS A 181 -10.58 -16.77 0.08
C LYS A 181 -9.13 -17.16 0.32
N THR A 182 -8.92 -18.41 0.74
CA THR A 182 -7.60 -18.97 1.09
C THR A 182 -6.86 -19.59 -0.09
N SER A 183 -7.43 -19.51 -1.30
CA SER A 183 -6.81 -20.05 -2.52
C SER A 183 -5.46 -19.39 -2.81
N ALA A 184 -4.46 -20.19 -3.21
CA ALA A 184 -3.15 -19.69 -3.62
C ALA A 184 -3.22 -18.69 -4.81
N ASP A 185 -4.20 -18.82 -5.70
CA ASP A 185 -4.46 -17.85 -6.78
C ASP A 185 -4.81 -16.44 -6.22
N GLY A 186 -5.71 -16.39 -5.24
CA GLY A 186 -6.09 -15.14 -4.59
C GLY A 186 -4.91 -14.45 -3.90
N VAL A 187 -4.09 -15.22 -3.20
CA VAL A 187 -2.86 -14.72 -2.57
C VAL A 187 -1.85 -14.27 -3.62
N GLY A 188 -1.70 -15.01 -4.73
CA GLY A 188 -0.83 -14.66 -5.85
C GLY A 188 -1.23 -13.34 -6.51
N LYS A 189 -2.52 -13.15 -6.79
CA LYS A 189 -3.05 -11.88 -7.34
C LYS A 189 -2.80 -10.71 -6.39
N TRP A 190 -3.10 -10.89 -5.11
CA TRP A 190 -2.79 -9.87 -4.10
C TRP A 190 -1.29 -9.54 -4.05
N ALA A 191 -0.41 -10.54 -4.01
CA ALA A 191 1.03 -10.34 -3.93
C ALA A 191 1.58 -9.60 -5.15
N ALA A 192 1.07 -9.91 -6.35
CA ALA A 192 1.42 -9.20 -7.58
C ALA A 192 0.97 -7.73 -7.54
N THR A 193 -0.25 -7.46 -7.07
CA THR A 193 -0.75 -6.08 -6.90
C THR A 193 0.09 -5.33 -5.87
N GLN A 194 0.34 -5.92 -4.69
CA GLN A 194 1.16 -5.32 -3.63
C GLN A 194 2.57 -4.97 -4.12
N LYS A 195 3.21 -5.88 -4.86
CA LYS A 195 4.52 -5.64 -5.47
C LYS A 195 4.50 -4.43 -6.40
N ASN A 196 3.51 -4.32 -7.28
CA ASN A 196 3.41 -3.21 -8.21
C ASN A 196 3.11 -1.87 -7.51
N VAL A 197 2.21 -1.89 -6.51
CA VAL A 197 1.90 -0.71 -5.69
C VAL A 197 3.16 -0.22 -4.97
N LEU A 198 3.87 -1.09 -4.25
CA LEU A 198 5.07 -0.69 -3.52
C LEU A 198 6.19 -0.24 -4.46
N ARG A 199 6.37 -0.89 -5.61
CA ARG A 199 7.30 -0.41 -6.64
C ARG A 199 7.00 1.04 -7.03
N ASP A 200 5.74 1.33 -7.32
CA ASP A 200 5.35 2.64 -7.85
C ASP A 200 5.28 3.73 -6.77
N VAL A 201 4.97 3.36 -5.52
CA VAL A 201 5.15 4.23 -4.35
C VAL A 201 6.62 4.60 -4.19
N ASN A 202 7.54 3.63 -4.25
CA ASN A 202 8.97 3.92 -4.14
C ASN A 202 9.47 4.77 -5.31
N LEU A 203 8.94 4.58 -6.53
CA LEU A 203 9.26 5.42 -7.68
C LEU A 203 8.64 6.83 -7.61
N LEU A 204 7.57 7.02 -6.84
CA LEU A 204 7.03 8.35 -6.56
C LEU A 204 7.93 9.11 -5.58
N MET A 205 8.39 8.43 -4.53
CA MET A 205 9.22 9.02 -3.48
C MET A 205 10.65 9.29 -3.92
N LEU A 206 11.21 8.43 -4.77
CA LEU A 206 12.60 8.54 -5.22
C LEU A 206 12.95 9.92 -5.78
N PRO A 207 12.24 10.49 -6.77
CA PRO A 207 12.55 11.83 -7.28
C PRO A 207 12.36 12.95 -6.26
N LEU A 208 11.46 12.79 -5.28
CA LEU A 208 11.24 13.83 -4.26
C LEU A 208 12.39 13.90 -3.23
N PHE A 209 13.17 12.82 -3.10
CA PHE A 209 14.17 12.69 -2.04
C PHE A 209 15.53 12.19 -2.52
N HIS A 210 15.79 12.17 -3.83
CA HIS A 210 16.98 11.51 -4.37
C HIS A 210 18.29 12.12 -3.87
N GLU A 211 18.31 13.42 -3.57
CA GLU A 211 19.47 14.12 -3.00
C GLU A 211 19.95 13.47 -1.69
N ARG A 212 19.03 12.86 -0.92
CA ARG A 212 19.33 12.14 0.33
C ARG A 212 19.92 10.76 0.11
N LEU A 213 20.02 10.31 -1.14
CA LEU A 213 20.46 8.98 -1.53
C LEU A 213 21.73 9.00 -2.38
N GLN A 214 22.34 10.17 -2.57
CA GLN A 214 23.56 10.30 -3.37
C GLN A 214 24.81 9.87 -2.59
N GLY A 215 25.81 9.39 -3.33
CA GLY A 215 27.11 8.97 -2.76
C GLY A 215 26.98 7.83 -1.75
N ALA A 216 27.48 8.06 -0.52
CA ALA A 216 27.46 7.09 0.57
C ALA A 216 26.23 7.22 1.49
N ALA A 217 25.38 8.25 1.30
CA ALA A 217 24.26 8.53 2.17
C ALA A 217 23.22 7.39 2.18
N ASN A 218 22.55 7.24 3.33
CA ASN A 218 21.37 6.38 3.53
C ASN A 218 21.51 4.99 2.88
N LYS A 219 22.64 4.32 3.13
CA LYS A 219 22.95 2.99 2.60
C LYS A 219 21.80 1.99 2.84
N GLY A 220 21.26 1.95 4.06
CA GLY A 220 20.17 1.05 4.42
C GLY A 220 18.88 1.28 3.61
N LEU A 221 18.54 2.54 3.30
CA LEU A 221 17.42 2.84 2.42
C LEU A 221 17.71 2.38 0.98
N ARG A 222 18.92 2.58 0.47
CA ARG A 222 19.29 2.13 -0.88
C ARG A 222 19.32 0.61 -1.03
N GLU A 223 19.63 -0.12 0.05
CA GLU A 223 19.48 -1.57 0.14
C GLU A 223 18.00 -1.96 0.15
N ALA A 224 17.19 -1.32 1.00
CA ALA A 224 15.76 -1.59 1.07
C ALA A 224 15.06 -1.37 -0.28
N LEU A 225 15.40 -0.29 -1.01
CA LEU A 225 14.84 -0.01 -2.34
C LEU A 225 14.95 -1.19 -3.32
N SER A 226 15.98 -2.03 -3.20
CA SER A 226 16.16 -3.21 -4.06
C SER A 226 15.08 -4.27 -3.92
N LEU A 227 14.39 -4.29 -2.76
CA LEU A 227 13.32 -5.23 -2.45
C LEU A 227 12.05 -4.88 -3.23
N ALA A 228 11.78 -3.58 -3.45
CA ALA A 228 10.58 -3.10 -4.13
C ALA A 228 10.82 -2.75 -5.61
N ILE A 229 12.01 -2.24 -5.96
CA ILE A 229 12.35 -1.80 -7.31
C ILE A 229 13.12 -2.91 -8.05
N PRO A 230 12.68 -3.32 -9.26
CA PRO A 230 13.36 -4.37 -10.03
C PRO A 230 14.72 -3.88 -10.58
N ALA A 231 15.68 -4.80 -10.70
CA ALA A 231 17.04 -4.52 -11.17
C ALA A 231 17.09 -3.87 -12.56
N SER A 232 16.08 -4.13 -13.40
CA SER A 232 15.94 -3.51 -14.71
C SER A 232 15.82 -1.97 -14.67
N LYS A 233 15.52 -1.37 -13.52
CA LYS A 233 15.46 0.10 -13.36
C LYS A 233 16.75 0.72 -12.82
N ASP A 234 17.71 -0.07 -12.35
CA ASP A 234 18.90 0.44 -11.63
C ASP A 234 19.73 1.40 -12.50
N ALA A 235 19.94 1.07 -13.78
CA ALA A 235 20.68 1.92 -14.71
C ALA A 235 19.97 3.28 -14.96
N LEU A 236 18.65 3.25 -15.12
CA LEU A 236 17.84 4.45 -15.32
C LEU A 236 17.83 5.33 -14.06
N ILE A 237 17.68 4.72 -12.89
CA ILE A 237 17.73 5.42 -11.59
C ILE A 237 19.09 6.09 -11.38
N LYS A 238 20.18 5.37 -11.66
CA LYS A 238 21.53 5.93 -11.56
C LYS A 238 21.72 7.11 -12.51
N SER A 239 21.24 6.98 -13.76
CA SER A 239 21.37 8.04 -14.76
C SER A 239 20.53 9.28 -14.42
N ALA A 240 19.30 9.09 -13.91
CA ALA A 240 18.39 10.20 -13.64
C ALA A 240 18.72 10.93 -12.33
N PHE A 241 19.15 10.20 -11.30
CA PHE A 241 19.20 10.71 -9.93
C PHE A 241 20.59 10.69 -9.29
N SER A 242 21.60 10.11 -9.96
CA SER A 242 22.90 9.78 -9.37
C SER A 242 22.80 8.85 -8.14
N VAL A 243 21.74 8.03 -8.08
CA VAL A 243 21.48 7.07 -6.99
C VAL A 243 21.84 5.65 -7.45
N LYS A 244 22.66 4.95 -6.67
CA LYS A 244 22.91 3.51 -6.86
C LYS A 244 22.07 2.70 -5.87
N VAL A 245 21.08 1.96 -6.36
CA VAL A 245 20.38 0.92 -5.59
C VAL A 245 21.37 -0.19 -5.25
N ILE A 246 21.37 -0.65 -4.00
CA ILE A 246 22.31 -1.66 -3.49
C ILE A 246 21.57 -2.99 -3.40
N ARG A 247 22.17 -4.05 -3.94
CA ARG A 247 21.63 -5.41 -3.96
C ARG A 247 22.62 -6.36 -3.29
#